data_AF-A0A949JXL8-F1
#
_entry.id   AF-A0A949JXL8-F1
#
_cell.length_a   1.000
_cell.length_b   1.000
_cell.length_c   1.000
_cell.angle_alpha   90.00
_cell.angle_beta   90.00
_cell.angle_gamma   90.00
#
_symmetry.space_group_name_H-M   'P 1'
#
loop_
_entity.id
_entity.type
_entity.pdbx_description
1 polymer ?
#
loop_
_entity_poly.entity_id
_entity_poly.type
_entity_poly.pdbx_seq_one_letter_code
_entity_poly.pdbx_strand_id
1 'polypeptide(L)'
;MRGLLNAVRSTYSYFHELKFSGLNRSGRGEKVATGKKWASIVLDEAKQNGALYLKILGIDRHNLNENAFGENSSKSATYAAMYNRFFRSQLIGGLKYYFGADHPIVVDEVVHDTEGNLENHEYFDWHSIMCAERDVENVSVKTNSIQFVDSDPKSLEAHPVHTEFVQFADIILGAISHCVECHNRRNEGMHEVAKVLLPLVERMSHNPRNRNSSYGYHRRYGISFFPKEKVSKSEGECSTDGLYSNRQMALKTKVSGQRSIPGIG
;
A
#
# COMPACT_ATOMS: atom_id res chain seq x y z
N MET A 1 8.88 6.79 -13.41
CA MET A 1 8.90 7.00 -11.95
C MET A 1 10.28 7.40 -11.42
N ARG A 2 11.35 6.61 -11.64
CA ARG A 2 12.73 6.85 -11.12
C ARG A 2 13.22 8.31 -11.19
N GLY A 3 13.30 8.90 -12.38
CA GLY A 3 13.80 10.27 -12.53
C GLY A 3 12.92 11.34 -11.86
N LEU A 4 11.64 11.05 -11.65
CA LEU A 4 10.69 11.97 -11.06
C LEU A 4 10.84 12.08 -9.55
N LEU A 5 11.03 10.97 -8.84
CA LEU A 5 11.20 10.96 -7.38
C LEU A 5 12.48 11.68 -6.96
N ASN A 6 13.58 11.40 -7.66
CA ASN A 6 14.87 12.04 -7.44
C ASN A 6 14.83 13.55 -7.74
N ALA A 7 14.20 13.96 -8.84
CA ALA A 7 14.03 15.39 -9.17
C ALA A 7 13.26 16.15 -8.08
N VAL A 8 12.26 15.52 -7.45
CA VAL A 8 11.55 16.11 -6.31
C VAL A 8 12.48 16.29 -5.11
N ARG A 9 13.32 15.31 -4.79
CA ARG A 9 14.31 15.44 -3.71
C ARG A 9 15.25 16.61 -3.95
N SER A 10 15.76 16.76 -5.17
CA SER A 10 16.61 17.88 -5.57
C SER A 10 15.90 19.23 -5.47
N THR A 11 14.61 19.29 -5.83
CA THR A 11 13.80 20.52 -5.75
C THR A 11 13.66 21.03 -4.31
N TYR A 12 13.54 20.13 -3.35
CA TYR A 12 13.33 20.47 -1.93
C TYR A 12 14.56 20.23 -1.05
N SER A 13 15.71 19.92 -1.65
CA SER A 13 16.97 19.63 -0.94
C SER A 13 16.85 18.55 0.15
N TYR A 14 15.98 17.55 -0.04
CA TYR A 14 15.73 16.51 0.96
C TYR A 14 16.23 15.12 0.51
N PHE A 15 17.42 14.75 0.98
CA PHE A 15 18.10 13.50 0.61
C PHE A 15 18.16 12.47 1.75
N HIS A 16 17.42 12.72 2.84
CA HIS A 16 17.31 11.79 3.96
C HIS A 16 16.16 10.80 3.76
N GLU A 17 16.12 9.79 4.61
CA GLU A 17 15.01 8.84 4.69
C GLU A 17 13.67 9.55 4.92
N LEU A 18 12.73 9.28 4.02
CA LEU A 18 11.40 9.82 3.99
C LEU A 18 10.40 8.73 4.38
N LYS A 19 10.08 8.70 5.67
CA LYS A 19 9.02 7.87 6.25
C LYS A 19 7.78 8.68 6.60
N PHE A 20 6.59 8.18 6.33
CA PHE A 20 5.31 8.85 6.60
C PHE A 20 5.12 9.10 8.09
N SER A 21 5.42 8.10 8.92
CA SER A 21 5.38 8.19 10.39
C SER A 21 6.33 9.25 10.94
N GLY A 22 7.42 9.53 10.22
CA GLY A 22 8.44 10.51 10.57
C GLY A 22 8.20 11.92 10.03
N LEU A 23 7.02 12.23 9.47
CA LEU A 23 6.69 13.58 8.99
C LEU A 23 6.61 14.59 10.14
N ASN A 24 7.08 15.82 9.88
CA ASN A 24 7.17 16.88 10.88
C ASN A 24 5.78 17.29 11.42
N ARG A 25 5.65 17.33 12.75
CA ARG A 25 4.40 17.73 13.42
C ARG A 25 3.90 19.12 13.06
N SER A 26 4.80 20.02 12.66
CA SER A 26 4.47 21.40 12.28
C SER A 26 3.72 21.52 10.94
N GLY A 27 3.67 20.45 10.13
CA GLY A 27 3.10 20.52 8.79
C GLY A 27 3.99 21.24 7.77
N ARG A 28 5.23 21.58 8.14
CA ARG A 28 6.14 22.41 7.34
C ARG A 28 7.53 21.78 7.25
N GLY A 29 8.32 22.31 6.32
CA GLY A 29 9.69 21.91 6.06
C GLY A 29 9.83 20.99 4.85
N GLU A 30 11.07 20.81 4.43
CA GLU A 30 11.47 20.10 3.21
C GLU A 30 10.95 18.66 3.18
N LYS A 31 10.99 17.96 4.33
CA LYS A 31 10.45 16.60 4.47
C LYS A 31 8.96 16.53 4.11
N VAL A 32 8.15 17.46 4.63
CA VAL A 32 6.70 17.51 4.36
C VAL A 32 6.45 17.94 2.93
N ALA A 33 7.20 18.92 2.41
CA ALA A 33 7.07 19.38 1.03
C ALA A 33 7.37 18.25 0.02
N THR A 34 8.43 17.48 0.28
CA THR A 34 8.81 16.28 -0.51
C THR A 34 7.68 15.25 -0.47
N GLY A 35 7.17 14.90 0.72
CA GLY A 35 6.05 13.98 0.87
C GLY A 35 4.78 14.43 0.15
N LYS A 36 4.42 15.72 0.22
CA LYS A 36 3.26 16.30 -0.51
C LYS A 36 3.45 16.18 -2.02
N LYS A 37 4.66 16.46 -2.51
CA LYS A 37 4.94 16.39 -3.95
C LYS A 37 4.93 14.94 -4.43
N TRP A 38 5.48 13.99 -3.67
CA TRP A 38 5.34 12.56 -3.97
C TRP A 38 3.88 12.11 -3.99
N ALA A 39 3.07 12.51 -3.01
CA ALA A 39 1.63 12.27 -3.04
C ALA A 39 0.96 12.87 -4.29
N SER A 40 1.37 14.07 -4.74
CA SER A 40 0.82 14.69 -5.95
C SER A 40 1.14 13.91 -7.24
N ILE A 41 2.30 13.25 -7.31
CA ILE A 41 2.68 12.40 -8.45
C ILE A 41 1.64 11.31 -8.68
N VAL A 42 1.11 10.70 -7.61
CA VAL A 42 0.05 9.67 -7.74
C VAL A 42 -1.18 10.24 -8.43
N LEU A 43 -1.60 11.47 -8.08
CA LEU A 43 -2.75 12.11 -8.70
C LEU A 43 -2.49 12.46 -10.17
N ASP A 44 -1.28 12.91 -10.48
CA ASP A 44 -0.89 13.29 -11.84
C ASP A 44 -0.84 12.02 -12.72
N GLU A 45 -0.23 10.94 -12.25
CA GLU A 45 -0.24 9.61 -12.90
C GLU A 45 -1.67 9.05 -13.05
N ALA A 46 -2.56 9.34 -12.09
CA ALA A 46 -3.98 9.00 -12.17
C ALA A 46 -4.62 9.67 -13.39
N LYS A 47 -4.50 11.00 -13.46
CA LYS A 47 -5.16 11.85 -14.45
C LYS A 47 -4.59 11.68 -15.86
N GLN A 48 -3.29 11.42 -15.96
CA GLN A 48 -2.58 11.33 -17.24
C GLN A 48 -2.57 9.92 -17.83
N ASN A 49 -3.27 8.95 -17.23
CA ASN A 49 -3.19 7.54 -17.64
C ASN A 49 -1.74 7.01 -17.63
N GLY A 50 -0.97 7.37 -16.59
CA GLY A 50 0.42 6.97 -16.43
C GLY A 50 0.65 5.48 -16.17
N ALA A 51 1.88 5.11 -15.86
CA ALA A 51 2.31 3.72 -15.71
C ALA A 51 2.24 3.20 -14.26
N LEU A 52 1.85 4.04 -13.30
CA LEU A 52 1.66 3.61 -11.91
C LEU A 52 0.38 2.77 -11.76
N TYR A 53 0.49 1.69 -10.99
CA TYR A 53 -0.61 0.84 -10.51
C TYR A 53 -0.49 0.69 -8.99
N LEU A 54 -1.62 0.67 -8.28
CA LEU A 54 -1.65 0.68 -6.82
C LEU A 54 -2.74 -0.24 -6.30
N LYS A 55 -2.36 -1.21 -5.47
CA LYS A 55 -3.29 -2.06 -4.75
C LYS A 55 -3.01 -1.99 -3.26
N ILE A 56 -3.98 -1.52 -2.50
CA ILE A 56 -3.88 -1.39 -1.04
C ILE A 56 -4.97 -2.23 -0.40
N LEU A 57 -4.56 -3.10 0.53
CA LEU A 57 -5.44 -3.90 1.35
C LEU A 57 -5.28 -3.50 2.82
N GLY A 58 -6.33 -2.91 3.39
CA GLY A 58 -6.42 -2.70 4.84
C GLY A 58 -6.90 -3.97 5.51
N ILE A 59 -6.22 -4.38 6.59
CA ILE A 59 -6.54 -5.60 7.33
C ILE A 59 -7.14 -5.24 8.69
N ASP A 60 -8.38 -5.65 8.94
CA ASP A 60 -9.03 -5.54 10.24
C ASP A 60 -8.72 -6.77 11.10
N ARG A 61 -7.70 -6.64 11.94
CA ARG A 61 -7.26 -7.71 12.83
C ARG A 61 -8.28 -8.09 13.90
N HIS A 62 -9.22 -7.20 14.26
CA HIS A 62 -10.25 -7.53 15.27
C HIS A 62 -11.23 -8.57 14.75
N ASN A 63 -11.43 -8.59 13.43
CA ASN A 63 -12.31 -9.53 12.76
C ASN A 63 -11.58 -10.76 12.20
N LEU A 64 -10.25 -10.84 12.32
CA LEU A 64 -9.48 -11.99 11.89
C LEU A 64 -9.38 -13.07 12.97
N ASN A 65 -9.39 -14.32 12.53
CA ASN A 65 -8.98 -15.46 13.34
C ASN A 65 -7.51 -15.79 13.03
N GLU A 66 -6.59 -15.30 13.87
CA GLU A 66 -5.14 -15.54 13.69
C GLU A 66 -4.77 -17.03 13.70
N ASN A 67 -5.55 -17.88 14.36
CA ASN A 67 -5.32 -19.33 14.39
C ASN A 67 -5.54 -20.00 13.01
N ALA A 68 -6.20 -19.33 12.06
CA ALA A 68 -6.39 -19.84 10.69
C ALA A 68 -5.13 -19.72 9.82
N PHE A 69 -4.04 -19.15 10.35
CA PHE A 69 -2.79 -18.92 9.63
C PHE A 69 -1.65 -19.85 10.09
N GLY A 70 -2.02 -20.97 10.73
CA GLY A 70 -1.11 -22.02 11.16
C GLY A 70 -0.84 -22.03 12.66
N GLU A 71 -0.47 -23.20 13.19
CA GLU A 71 0.02 -23.37 14.56
C GLU A 71 1.47 -22.91 14.65
N ASN A 72 1.67 -21.60 14.67
CA ASN A 72 3.01 -21.03 14.81
C ASN A 72 3.36 -20.86 16.29
N SER A 73 4.59 -21.24 16.64
CA SER A 73 5.09 -21.21 18.03
C SER A 73 5.27 -19.78 18.60
N SER A 74 5.24 -18.75 17.75
CA SER A 74 5.41 -17.35 18.17
C SER A 74 4.49 -16.38 17.42
N LYS A 75 4.17 -15.25 18.06
CA LYS A 75 3.41 -14.15 17.43
C LYS A 75 4.08 -13.58 16.18
N SER A 76 5.43 -13.60 16.12
CA SER A 76 6.18 -13.12 14.96
C SER A 76 5.98 -14.05 13.76
N ALA A 77 6.06 -15.36 13.97
CA ALA A 77 5.80 -16.34 12.93
C ALA A 77 4.35 -16.28 12.43
N THR A 78 3.36 -16.11 13.31
CA THR A 78 1.96 -15.88 12.89
C THR A 78 1.81 -14.62 12.05
N TYR A 79 2.45 -13.51 12.44
CA TYR A 79 2.43 -12.27 11.67
C TYR A 79 3.01 -12.45 10.27
N ALA A 80 4.18 -13.07 10.15
CA ALA A 80 4.82 -13.30 8.86
C ALA A 80 4.00 -14.24 7.97
N ALA A 81 3.39 -15.29 8.53
CA ALA A 81 2.50 -16.19 7.79
C ALA A 81 1.24 -15.47 7.26
N MET A 82 0.62 -14.62 8.11
CA MET A 82 -0.50 -13.77 7.71
C MET A 82 -0.10 -12.81 6.59
N TYR A 83 1.01 -12.09 6.78
CA TYR A 83 1.53 -11.12 5.82
C TYR A 83 1.81 -11.78 4.48
N ASN A 84 2.52 -12.92 4.45
CA ASN A 84 2.82 -13.66 3.23
C ASN A 84 1.54 -14.07 2.48
N ARG A 85 0.52 -14.56 3.20
CA ARG A 85 -0.75 -14.96 2.58
C ARG A 85 -1.45 -13.77 1.93
N PHE A 86 -1.51 -12.62 2.60
CA PHE A 86 -2.11 -11.41 2.06
C PHE A 86 -1.28 -10.84 0.91
N PHE A 87 0.04 -10.77 1.06
CA PHE A 87 0.96 -10.29 0.02
C PHE A 87 0.80 -11.11 -1.27
N ARG A 88 0.85 -12.44 -1.18
CA ARG A 88 0.61 -13.35 -2.31
C ARG A 88 -0.75 -13.10 -2.95
N SER A 89 -1.80 -12.98 -2.15
CA SER A 89 -3.16 -12.74 -2.65
C SER A 89 -3.28 -11.39 -3.36
N GLN A 90 -2.60 -10.37 -2.84
CA GLN A 90 -2.57 -9.04 -3.44
C GLN A 90 -1.78 -9.04 -4.76
N LEU A 91 -0.62 -9.69 -4.80
CA LEU A 91 0.19 -9.84 -6.01
C LEU A 91 -0.59 -10.55 -7.12
N ILE A 92 -1.05 -11.79 -6.88
CA ILE A 92 -1.79 -12.59 -7.87
C ILE A 92 -3.05 -11.84 -8.34
N GLY A 93 -3.86 -11.36 -7.40
CA GLY A 93 -5.08 -10.65 -7.76
C GLY A 93 -4.81 -9.31 -8.43
N GLY A 94 -3.65 -8.69 -8.19
CA GLY A 94 -3.25 -7.42 -8.79
C GLY A 94 -2.86 -7.62 -10.24
N LEU A 95 -2.02 -8.62 -10.51
CA LEU A 95 -1.63 -9.02 -11.87
C LEU A 95 -2.86 -9.32 -12.73
N LYS A 96 -3.78 -10.18 -12.22
CA LYS A 96 -5.03 -10.53 -12.92
C LYS A 96 -5.94 -9.31 -13.16
N TYR A 97 -6.13 -8.46 -12.14
CA TYR A 97 -7.11 -7.38 -12.22
C TYR A 97 -6.65 -6.21 -13.10
N TYR A 98 -5.37 -5.86 -13.05
CA TYR A 98 -4.84 -4.67 -13.75
C TYR A 98 -4.37 -4.95 -15.17
N PHE A 99 -3.79 -6.13 -15.43
CA PHE A 99 -3.16 -6.42 -16.72
C PHE A 99 -3.95 -7.46 -17.54
N GLY A 100 -4.94 -8.14 -16.93
CA GLY A 100 -5.82 -9.08 -17.63
C GLY A 100 -5.09 -10.33 -18.16
N ALA A 101 -5.80 -11.12 -18.97
CA ALA A 101 -5.26 -12.34 -19.59
C ALA A 101 -4.81 -12.13 -21.05
N ASP A 102 -5.13 -10.97 -21.65
CA ASP A 102 -5.03 -10.76 -23.09
C ASP A 102 -3.58 -10.53 -23.58
N HIS A 103 -2.66 -10.20 -22.67
CA HIS A 103 -1.27 -9.91 -22.99
C HIS A 103 -0.32 -10.61 -22.01
N PRO A 104 0.84 -11.11 -22.47
CA PRO A 104 1.88 -11.61 -21.58
C PRO A 104 2.33 -10.53 -20.59
N ILE A 105 2.46 -10.92 -19.32
CA ILE A 105 2.93 -10.06 -18.23
C ILE A 105 4.32 -10.55 -17.83
N VAL A 106 5.29 -9.65 -17.89
CA VAL A 106 6.65 -9.92 -17.42
C VAL A 106 6.88 -9.12 -16.15
N VAL A 107 7.14 -9.81 -15.04
CA VAL A 107 7.54 -9.19 -13.78
C VAL A 107 9.06 -9.25 -13.70
N ASP A 108 9.71 -8.10 -13.88
CA ASP A 108 11.17 -8.02 -13.85
C ASP A 108 11.72 -8.17 -12.43
N GLU A 109 11.17 -7.40 -11.48
CA GLU A 109 11.66 -7.31 -10.10
C GLU A 109 10.49 -7.22 -9.12
N VAL A 110 10.68 -7.80 -7.92
CA VAL A 110 9.78 -7.63 -6.78
C VAL A 110 10.63 -7.12 -5.62
N VAL A 111 10.30 -5.92 -5.12
CA VAL A 111 11.06 -5.25 -4.07
C VAL A 111 10.21 -5.07 -2.81
N HIS A 112 10.83 -5.15 -1.64
CA HIS A 112 10.20 -4.94 -0.34
C HIS A 112 11.15 -4.16 0.57
N ASP A 113 10.61 -3.32 1.46
CA ASP A 113 11.42 -2.67 2.50
C ASP A 113 11.94 -3.71 3.49
N THR A 114 13.12 -3.51 4.06
CA THR A 114 13.64 -4.45 5.06
C THR A 114 12.82 -4.33 6.37
N GLU A 115 12.08 -5.39 6.72
CA GLU A 115 11.24 -5.53 7.91
C GLU A 115 11.57 -6.86 8.61
N GLY A 116 12.62 -6.84 9.46
CA GLY A 116 13.39 -7.97 10.04
C GLY A 116 12.72 -9.33 10.33
N ASN A 117 11.39 -9.42 10.48
CA ASN A 117 10.68 -10.69 10.64
C ASN A 117 10.37 -11.37 9.30
N LEU A 118 10.31 -10.62 8.20
CA LEU A 118 9.87 -11.11 6.90
C LEU A 118 11.02 -11.74 6.10
N GLU A 119 12.23 -11.20 6.18
CA GLU A 119 13.44 -11.74 5.53
C GLU A 119 13.79 -13.14 6.05
N ASN A 120 13.49 -13.37 7.33
CA ASN A 120 13.80 -14.61 8.02
C ASN A 120 12.68 -15.65 7.93
N HIS A 121 11.57 -15.33 7.25
CA HIS A 121 10.44 -16.23 7.11
C HIS A 121 10.66 -17.21 5.94
N GLU A 122 10.52 -18.52 6.19
CA GLU A 122 10.86 -19.62 5.27
C GLU A 122 10.28 -19.49 3.85
N TYR A 123 9.14 -18.82 3.71
CA TYR A 123 8.40 -18.74 2.45
C TYR A 123 8.25 -17.32 1.89
N PHE A 124 8.59 -16.26 2.62
CA PHE A 124 8.12 -14.93 2.20
C PHE A 124 8.86 -14.43 0.95
N ASP A 125 10.17 -14.64 0.92
CA ASP A 125 11.08 -14.23 -0.14
C ASP A 125 10.77 -14.85 -1.51
N TRP A 126 10.33 -16.12 -1.61
CA TRP A 126 10.17 -16.78 -2.92
C TRP A 126 8.75 -17.30 -3.21
N HIS A 127 7.95 -17.67 -2.20
CA HIS A 127 6.72 -18.43 -2.42
C HIS A 127 5.64 -17.63 -3.15
N SER A 128 5.55 -16.32 -2.87
CA SER A 128 4.59 -15.44 -3.51
C SER A 128 4.86 -15.28 -5.02
N ILE A 129 6.14 -15.24 -5.40
CA ILE A 129 6.61 -15.19 -6.79
C ILE A 129 6.29 -16.50 -7.51
N MET A 130 6.69 -17.64 -6.91
CA MET A 130 6.40 -18.97 -7.47
C MET A 130 4.89 -19.17 -7.70
N CYS A 131 4.07 -18.78 -6.72
CA CYS A 131 2.61 -18.88 -6.87
C CYS A 131 2.09 -17.93 -7.96
N ALA A 132 2.66 -16.74 -8.13
CA ALA A 132 2.23 -15.80 -9.16
C ALA A 132 2.50 -16.35 -10.57
N GLU A 133 3.67 -16.93 -10.81
CA GLU A 133 4.01 -17.55 -12.10
C GLU A 133 3.17 -18.81 -12.37
N ARG A 134 2.91 -19.62 -11.32
CA ARG A 134 2.09 -20.84 -11.44
C ARG A 134 0.60 -20.56 -11.64
N ASP A 135 0.03 -19.60 -10.89
CA ASP A 135 -1.42 -19.41 -10.75
C ASP A 135 -1.99 -18.34 -11.71
N VAL A 136 -1.15 -17.67 -12.49
CA VAL A 136 -1.53 -16.66 -13.49
C VAL A 136 -1.00 -17.08 -14.86
N GLU A 137 -1.90 -17.57 -15.72
CA GLU A 137 -1.57 -18.27 -16.99
C GLU A 137 -0.65 -17.50 -17.96
N ASN A 138 -0.63 -16.17 -17.88
CA ASN A 138 0.10 -15.28 -18.77
C ASN A 138 1.23 -14.49 -18.06
N VAL A 139 1.66 -14.90 -16.87
CA VAL A 139 2.76 -14.25 -16.13
C VAL A 139 4.05 -15.05 -16.24
N SER A 140 5.16 -14.36 -16.49
CA SER A 140 6.51 -14.85 -16.26
C SER A 140 7.25 -13.94 -15.30
N VAL A 141 7.97 -14.47 -14.32
CA VAL A 141 8.74 -13.68 -13.35
C VAL A 141 10.23 -13.91 -13.57
N LYS A 142 11.01 -12.85 -13.77
CA LYS A 142 12.45 -12.96 -14.04
C LYS A 142 13.31 -13.16 -12.80
N THR A 143 12.78 -12.78 -11.64
CA THR A 143 13.43 -13.00 -10.34
C THR A 143 12.82 -14.22 -9.64
N ASN A 144 13.63 -14.95 -8.86
CA ASN A 144 13.15 -16.06 -8.04
C ASN A 144 12.91 -15.66 -6.59
N SER A 145 13.29 -14.44 -6.21
CA SER A 145 13.14 -13.93 -4.84
C SER A 145 12.78 -12.44 -4.81
N ILE A 146 12.14 -12.04 -3.72
CA ILE A 146 11.91 -10.64 -3.34
C ILE A 146 13.26 -10.04 -2.96
N GLN A 147 13.59 -8.90 -3.56
CA GLN A 147 14.72 -8.10 -3.15
C GLN A 147 14.32 -7.23 -1.95
N PHE A 148 14.90 -7.52 -0.79
CA PHE A 148 14.78 -6.65 0.38
C PHE A 148 15.71 -5.46 0.25
N VAL A 149 15.19 -4.28 0.54
CA VAL A 149 15.86 -3.01 0.28
C VAL A 149 15.77 -2.15 1.52
N ASP A 150 16.93 -1.68 1.99
CA ASP A 150 17.00 -0.71 3.08
C ASP A 150 16.44 0.64 2.60
N SER A 151 15.46 1.15 3.35
CA SER A 151 14.86 2.46 3.12
C SER A 151 15.78 3.63 3.49
N ASP A 152 16.86 3.41 4.25
CA ASP A 152 17.86 4.44 4.52
C ASP A 152 18.78 4.66 3.30
N PRO A 153 18.73 5.83 2.63
CA PRO A 153 19.62 6.13 1.51
C PRO A 153 21.11 6.19 1.89
N LYS A 154 21.46 6.15 3.18
CA LYS A 154 22.84 6.10 3.66
C LYS A 154 23.36 4.68 3.90
N SER A 155 22.51 3.66 3.79
CA SER A 155 22.91 2.28 3.97
C SER A 155 23.96 1.87 2.94
N LEU A 156 24.93 1.05 3.34
CA LEU A 156 25.95 0.53 2.43
C LEU A 156 25.37 -0.36 1.33
N GLU A 157 24.17 -0.92 1.58
CA GLU A 157 23.41 -1.78 0.67
C GLU A 157 22.33 -1.00 -0.09
N ALA A 158 22.30 0.33 0.02
CA ALA A 158 21.28 1.16 -0.62
C ALA A 158 21.34 1.03 -2.14
N HIS A 159 20.23 0.59 -2.73
CA HIS A 159 19.98 0.65 -4.17
C HIS A 159 19.17 1.92 -4.46
N PRO A 160 19.77 3.00 -5.00
CA PRO A 160 19.17 4.34 -4.98
C PRO A 160 17.73 4.38 -5.53
N VAL A 161 17.46 3.60 -6.58
CA VAL A 161 16.14 3.51 -7.21
C VAL A 161 15.13 2.80 -6.33
N HIS A 162 15.49 1.64 -5.80
CA HIS A 162 14.58 0.83 -5.01
C HIS A 162 14.36 1.47 -3.64
N THR A 163 15.41 2.02 -3.03
CA THR A 163 15.34 2.79 -1.78
C THR A 163 14.39 3.98 -1.91
N GLU A 164 14.43 4.73 -3.02
CA GLU A 164 13.45 5.78 -3.30
C GLU A 164 12.03 5.24 -3.50
N PHE A 165 11.88 4.10 -4.18
CA PHE A 165 10.59 3.51 -4.49
C PHE A 165 9.89 2.92 -3.26
N VAL A 166 10.61 2.24 -2.35
CA VAL A 166 10.03 1.72 -1.10
C VAL A 166 9.62 2.86 -0.16
N GLN A 167 10.40 3.94 -0.09
CA GLN A 167 10.01 5.15 0.65
C GLN A 167 8.79 5.83 0.00
N PHE A 168 8.71 5.83 -1.33
CA PHE A 168 7.53 6.32 -2.04
C PHE A 168 6.30 5.49 -1.68
N ALA A 169 6.42 4.15 -1.70
CA ALA A 169 5.36 3.24 -1.28
C ALA A 169 4.92 3.51 0.17
N ASP A 170 5.85 3.71 1.12
CA ASP A 170 5.54 4.07 2.52
C ASP A 170 4.76 5.39 2.61
N ILE A 171 5.18 6.43 1.87
CA ILE A 171 4.46 7.72 1.85
C ILE A 171 3.04 7.56 1.31
N ILE A 172 2.84 6.80 0.23
CA ILE A 172 1.50 6.60 -0.35
C ILE A 172 0.63 5.75 0.56
N LEU A 173 1.16 4.63 1.07
CA LEU A 173 0.45 3.73 1.98
C LEU A 173 0.06 4.45 3.27
N GLY A 174 1.00 5.17 3.88
CA GLY A 174 0.77 5.94 5.09
C GLY A 174 -0.24 7.07 4.88
N ALA A 175 -0.15 7.81 3.78
CA ALA A 175 -1.09 8.89 3.45
C ALA A 175 -2.52 8.36 3.24
N ILE A 176 -2.68 7.24 2.54
CA ILE A 176 -3.98 6.61 2.30
C ILE A 176 -4.55 6.03 3.60
N SER A 177 -3.75 5.29 4.37
CA SER A 177 -4.15 4.79 5.70
C SER A 177 -4.59 5.94 6.61
N HIS A 178 -3.85 7.05 6.61
CA HIS A 178 -4.19 8.22 7.41
C HIS A 178 -5.47 8.92 6.96
N CYS A 179 -5.82 8.90 5.67
CA CYS A 179 -7.13 9.37 5.20
C CYS A 179 -8.28 8.59 5.85
N VAL A 180 -8.10 7.27 5.95
CA VAL A 180 -9.10 6.33 6.47
C VAL A 180 -9.20 6.40 7.99
N GLU A 181 -8.06 6.35 8.70
CA GLU A 181 -8.04 6.07 10.15
C GLU A 181 -7.60 7.27 11.00
N CYS A 182 -6.87 8.24 10.42
CA CYS A 182 -6.43 9.45 11.11
C CYS A 182 -5.69 9.18 12.45
N HIS A 183 -4.79 8.17 12.48
CA HIS A 183 -4.11 7.65 13.69
C HIS A 183 -3.44 8.70 14.59
N ASN A 184 -2.88 9.76 14.02
CA ASN A 184 -2.18 10.81 14.77
C ASN A 184 -2.79 12.19 14.52
N ARG A 185 -3.86 12.48 15.26
CA ARG A 185 -4.66 13.71 15.12
C ARG A 185 -3.89 15.01 15.37
N ARG A 186 -2.67 14.97 15.93
CA ARG A 186 -1.85 16.16 16.23
C ARG A 186 -0.68 16.36 15.25
N ASN A 187 -0.41 15.42 14.35
CA ASN A 187 0.69 15.56 13.39
C ASN A 187 0.22 16.24 12.10
N GLU A 188 0.39 17.56 12.01
CA GLU A 188 -0.01 18.32 10.83
C GLU A 188 0.76 17.92 9.56
N GLY A 189 1.99 17.40 9.66
CA GLY A 189 2.72 16.87 8.50
C GLY A 189 1.99 15.70 7.84
N MET A 190 1.51 14.75 8.66
CA MET A 190 0.73 13.61 8.17
C MET A 190 -0.59 14.07 7.54
N HIS A 191 -1.30 15.04 8.16
CA HIS A 191 -2.53 15.59 7.58
C HIS A 191 -2.25 16.27 6.24
N GLU A 192 -1.21 17.09 6.15
CA GLU A 192 -0.90 17.86 4.94
C GLU A 192 -0.54 16.97 3.75
N VAL A 193 0.17 15.87 3.99
CA VAL A 193 0.46 14.88 2.94
C VAL A 193 -0.79 14.08 2.58
N ALA A 194 -1.54 13.57 3.58
CA ALA A 194 -2.76 12.79 3.35
C ALA A 194 -3.86 13.57 2.61
N LYS A 195 -4.04 14.85 2.94
CA LYS A 195 -4.99 15.75 2.26
C LYS A 195 -4.80 15.81 0.74
N VAL A 196 -3.57 15.64 0.26
CA VAL A 196 -3.29 15.59 -1.19
C VAL A 196 -4.03 14.42 -1.82
N LEU A 197 -3.96 13.22 -1.24
CA LEU A 197 -4.58 12.02 -1.79
C LEU A 197 -6.07 11.88 -1.46
N LEU A 198 -6.58 12.63 -0.47
CA LEU A 198 -7.95 12.51 0.02
C LEU A 198 -9.03 12.51 -1.10
N PRO A 199 -9.00 13.40 -2.12
CA PRO A 199 -10.00 13.38 -3.18
C PRO A 199 -9.99 12.09 -4.02
N LEU A 200 -8.82 11.48 -4.21
CA LEU A 200 -8.68 10.21 -4.91
C LEU A 200 -9.19 9.07 -4.05
N VAL A 201 -8.79 9.02 -2.78
CA VAL A 201 -9.22 7.99 -1.81
C VAL A 201 -10.74 8.00 -1.66
N GLU A 202 -11.36 9.17 -1.48
CA GLU A 202 -12.81 9.30 -1.36
C GLU A 202 -13.54 8.71 -2.58
N ARG A 203 -13.08 9.02 -3.79
CA ARG A 203 -13.72 8.49 -5.01
C ARG A 203 -13.57 6.98 -5.13
N MET A 204 -12.39 6.45 -4.81
CA MET A 204 -12.15 5.00 -4.81
C MET A 204 -12.98 4.27 -3.76
N SER A 205 -13.20 4.86 -2.58
CA SER A 205 -14.03 4.25 -1.54
C SER A 205 -15.53 4.25 -1.87
N HIS A 206 -16.04 5.30 -2.54
CA HIS A 206 -17.47 5.39 -2.86
C HIS A 206 -17.85 4.69 -4.16
N ASN A 207 -16.99 4.76 -5.19
CA ASN A 207 -17.25 4.17 -6.50
C ASN A 207 -15.97 3.58 -7.11
N PRO A 208 -15.45 2.47 -6.56
CA PRO A 208 -14.17 1.86 -6.96
C PRO A 208 -14.13 1.40 -8.43
N ARG A 209 -15.30 1.17 -9.05
CA ARG A 209 -15.44 0.65 -10.42
C ARG A 209 -15.81 1.72 -11.44
N ASN A 210 -15.70 3.01 -11.11
CA ASN A 210 -16.02 4.09 -12.03
C ASN A 210 -15.02 4.20 -13.20
N ARG A 211 -15.41 3.69 -14.37
CA ARG A 211 -14.64 3.78 -15.62
C ARG A 211 -14.42 5.22 -16.11
N ASN A 212 -15.32 6.13 -15.76
CA ASN A 212 -15.33 7.52 -16.24
C ASN A 212 -14.78 8.49 -15.19
N SER A 213 -14.02 8.00 -14.21
CA SER A 213 -13.39 8.87 -13.21
C SER A 213 -12.37 9.80 -13.85
N SER A 214 -12.39 11.08 -13.47
CA SER A 214 -11.36 12.06 -13.86
C SER A 214 -9.95 11.72 -13.36
N TYR A 215 -9.83 10.74 -12.46
CA TYR A 215 -8.55 10.23 -11.96
C TYR A 215 -8.15 8.90 -12.61
N GLY A 216 -8.89 8.38 -13.60
CA GLY A 216 -8.45 7.19 -14.36
C GLY A 216 -8.15 5.94 -13.52
N TYR A 217 -8.73 5.80 -12.32
CA TYR A 217 -8.33 4.75 -11.37
C TYR A 217 -8.89 3.36 -11.68
N HIS A 218 -9.91 3.24 -12.53
CA HIS A 218 -10.52 1.95 -12.86
C HIS A 218 -9.47 1.02 -13.48
N ARG A 219 -9.33 -0.19 -12.92
CA ARG A 219 -8.26 -1.16 -13.28
C ARG A 219 -6.83 -0.58 -13.21
N ARG A 220 -6.58 0.41 -12.35
CA ARG A 220 -5.24 0.92 -12.07
C ARG A 220 -4.95 1.07 -10.59
N TYR A 221 -5.89 1.68 -9.86
CA TYR A 221 -5.79 1.87 -8.42
C TYR A 221 -6.95 1.20 -7.70
N GLY A 222 -6.67 0.59 -6.55
CA GLY A 222 -7.66 -0.06 -5.72
C GLY A 222 -7.32 0.04 -4.25
N ILE A 223 -8.32 0.38 -3.44
CA ILE A 223 -8.28 0.29 -1.99
C ILE A 223 -9.41 -0.64 -1.57
N SER A 224 -9.06 -1.67 -0.82
CA SER A 224 -10.00 -2.61 -0.24
C SER A 224 -9.66 -2.88 1.22
N PHE A 225 -10.62 -3.38 1.96
CA PHE A 225 -10.51 -3.73 3.36
C PHE A 225 -11.00 -5.16 3.56
N PHE A 226 -10.38 -5.88 4.49
CA PHE A 226 -10.72 -7.25 4.82
C PHE A 226 -10.44 -7.55 6.30
N PRO A 227 -11.23 -8.38 6.96
CA PRO A 227 -12.55 -8.85 6.56
C PRO A 227 -13.63 -7.85 6.96
N LYS A 228 -14.76 -7.84 6.23
CA LYS A 228 -15.92 -7.02 6.58
C LYS A 228 -16.56 -7.44 7.90
N GLU A 229 -16.60 -8.75 8.14
CA GLU A 229 -17.22 -9.38 9.30
C GLU A 229 -16.22 -10.33 9.96
N LYS A 230 -16.50 -10.76 11.20
CA LYS A 230 -15.62 -11.65 11.93
C LYS A 230 -15.53 -13.02 11.25
N VAL A 231 -14.32 -13.41 10.85
CA VAL A 231 -14.05 -14.69 10.19
C VAL A 231 -14.12 -15.81 11.22
N SER A 232 -14.95 -16.82 10.96
CA SER A 232 -15.11 -17.99 11.84
C SER A 232 -13.99 -19.03 11.64
N LYS A 233 -13.89 -20.01 12.54
CA LYS A 233 -12.74 -20.91 12.69
C LYS A 233 -12.40 -21.81 11.48
N SER A 234 -13.27 -21.93 10.47
CA SER A 234 -13.10 -22.88 9.36
C SER A 234 -12.76 -22.23 8.01
N GLU A 235 -12.84 -20.91 7.88
CA GLU A 235 -12.65 -20.24 6.59
C GLU A 235 -11.28 -19.59 6.52
N GLY A 236 -10.27 -20.43 6.23
CA GLY A 236 -8.96 -19.94 5.81
C GLY A 236 -9.00 -19.29 4.43
N GLU A 237 -10.07 -19.46 3.65
CA GLU A 237 -10.17 -18.87 2.32
C GLU A 237 -10.59 -17.40 2.43
N CYS A 238 -9.69 -16.50 2.01
CA CYS A 238 -10.06 -15.13 1.66
C CYS A 238 -11.00 -15.19 0.45
N SER A 239 -12.28 -15.54 0.66
CA SER A 239 -13.29 -15.28 -0.36
C SER A 239 -13.30 -13.78 -0.65
N THR A 240 -13.35 -13.43 -1.94
CA THR A 240 -13.52 -12.04 -2.37
C THR A 240 -14.77 -11.39 -1.80
N ASP A 241 -15.72 -12.18 -1.30
CA ASP A 241 -16.95 -11.72 -0.67
C ASP A 241 -16.71 -11.01 0.67
N GLY A 242 -15.54 -11.24 1.29
CA GLY A 242 -15.14 -10.53 2.52
C GLY A 242 -14.50 -9.16 2.27
N LEU A 243 -14.23 -8.80 1.01
CA LEU A 243 -13.62 -7.50 0.67
C LEU A 243 -14.67 -6.40 0.57
N TYR A 244 -14.36 -5.24 1.13
CA TYR A 244 -15.17 -4.04 0.99
C TYR A 244 -14.30 -2.81 0.71
N SER A 245 -14.89 -1.75 0.17
CA SER A 245 -14.18 -0.50 -0.20
C SER A 245 -14.79 0.74 0.43
N ASN A 246 -16.09 0.69 0.74
CA ASN A 246 -16.79 1.76 1.41
C ASN A 246 -16.44 1.76 2.91
N ARG A 247 -15.66 2.76 3.33
CA ARG A 247 -15.30 3.02 4.72
C ARG A 247 -15.39 4.52 4.96
N GLN A 248 -15.78 4.92 6.17
CA GLN A 248 -15.78 6.34 6.53
C GLN A 248 -14.35 6.88 6.55
N MET A 249 -14.13 8.04 5.94
CA MET A 249 -12.82 8.71 5.94
C MET A 249 -12.68 9.58 7.19
N ALA A 250 -11.90 9.12 8.17
CA ALA A 250 -11.69 9.86 9.43
C ALA A 250 -11.09 11.25 9.20
N LEU A 251 -10.19 11.40 8.23
CA LEU A 251 -9.58 12.69 7.91
C LEU A 251 -10.61 13.70 7.38
N LYS A 252 -11.57 13.24 6.56
CA LYS A 252 -12.65 14.10 6.04
C LYS A 252 -13.47 14.69 7.18
N THR A 253 -13.90 13.84 8.11
CA THR A 253 -14.65 14.23 9.32
C THR A 253 -13.89 15.27 10.13
N LYS A 254 -12.56 15.12 10.26
CA LYS A 254 -11.71 16.11 10.95
C LYS A 254 -11.67 17.44 10.18
N VAL A 255 -11.46 17.40 8.87
CA VAL A 255 -11.31 18.60 8.03
C VAL A 255 -12.61 19.39 7.93
N SER A 256 -13.77 18.72 7.87
CA SER A 256 -15.08 19.38 7.80
C SER A 256 -15.57 19.94 9.14
N GLY A 257 -14.87 19.66 10.25
CA GLY A 257 -15.29 20.07 11.60
C GLY A 257 -16.54 19.35 12.10
N GLN A 258 -17.08 18.38 11.35
CA GLN A 258 -18.23 17.60 11.75
C GLN A 258 -17.77 16.58 12.81
N ARG A 259 -18.34 16.64 14.02
CA ARG A 259 -18.16 15.57 15.00
C ARG A 259 -18.83 14.31 14.44
N SER A 260 -18.07 13.22 14.30
CA SER A 260 -18.65 11.89 14.10
C SER A 260 -19.65 11.63 15.22
N ILE A 261 -20.91 11.43 14.87
CA ILE A 261 -21.94 10.97 15.81
C ILE A 261 -21.47 9.60 16.31
N PRO A 262 -21.34 9.37 17.62
CA PRO A 262 -20.98 8.06 18.12
C PRO A 262 -22.15 7.10 17.88
N GLY A 263 -21.87 5.98 17.21
CA GLY A 263 -22.72 4.81 17.23
C GLY A 263 -23.51 4.58 15.94
N ILE A 264 -22.96 3.74 15.06
CA ILE A 264 -23.62 2.49 14.64
C ILE A 264 -22.48 1.47 14.56
N GLY A 265 -22.38 0.64 15.60
CA GLY A 265 -21.54 -0.56 15.61
C GLY A 265 -22.26 -1.72 14.94
#